data_AF-A0A0L0FAI1-F1
#
_entry.id   AF-A0A0L0FAI1-F1
#
_cell.length_a   1.000
_cell.length_b   1.000
_cell.length_c   1.000
_cell.angle_alpha   90.00
_cell.angle_beta   90.00
_cell.angle_gamma   90.00
#
_symmetry.space_group_name_H-M   'P 1'
#
loop_
_entity.id
_entity.type
_entity.pdbx_description
1 polymer ?
#
loop_
_entity_poly.entity_id
_entity_poly.type
_entity_poly.pdbx_seq_one_letter_code
_entity_poly.pdbx_strand_id
1 'polypeptide(L)'
;MVEPGLEGRWQMRGAKYLRPASCMTWGVICLDRGVDEPTVRRLGDLLTNTMVDKGMCANRPHHVQMFFNNTDQTLTEAVKPFKTKPDLFFVIIKPGDYGTVKLFETKCKVQTACIQPKNAKKATGDRGDQMLGNLVLKINAKLSGTSHVVGSKGGASVTRPWVLGNRTMLLGIDVTHPTGMSGGSTSVASIVGSVDNCQSVYASHIFCPQRETQEILNA
;
A
#
# COMPACT_ATOMS: atom_id res chain seq x y z
N MET A 1 4.03 18.74 -14.23
CA MET A 1 5.12 18.58 -13.25
C MET A 1 4.63 19.22 -11.97
N VAL A 2 4.87 18.61 -10.82
CA VAL A 2 4.56 19.25 -9.55
C VAL A 2 5.86 19.83 -9.03
N GLU A 3 5.92 21.14 -8.85
CA GLU A 3 7.07 21.78 -8.23
C GLU A 3 7.04 21.49 -6.72
N PRO A 4 8.10 20.90 -6.14
CA PRO A 4 8.10 20.51 -4.74
C PRO A 4 8.18 21.68 -3.76
N GLY A 5 8.26 22.92 -4.26
CA GLY A 5 8.55 24.11 -3.48
C GLY A 5 9.92 24.03 -2.78
N LEU A 6 10.20 24.97 -1.89
CA LEU A 6 11.43 24.98 -1.08
C LEU A 6 11.26 24.27 0.28
N GLU A 7 10.03 23.94 0.67
CA GLU A 7 9.71 23.35 1.98
C GLU A 7 9.64 21.82 1.96
N GLY A 8 9.96 21.18 0.82
CA GLY A 8 9.86 19.73 0.67
C GLY A 8 8.44 19.19 0.80
N ARG A 9 7.43 20.01 0.47
CA ARG A 9 6.00 19.67 0.58
C ARG A 9 5.30 19.98 -0.73
N TRP A 10 4.59 18.99 -1.26
CA TRP A 10 3.77 19.16 -2.46
C TRP A 10 2.47 18.36 -2.38
N GLN A 11 1.54 18.72 -3.25
CA GLN A 11 0.29 17.99 -3.42
C GLN A 11 0.18 17.49 -4.85
N MET A 12 -0.37 16.29 -5.03
CA MET A 12 -0.56 15.69 -6.35
C MET A 12 -1.91 16.11 -7.00
N ARG A 13 -2.49 17.26 -6.64
CA ARG A 13 -3.75 17.73 -7.24
C ARG A 13 -3.57 17.98 -8.73
N GLY A 14 -4.46 17.44 -9.57
CA GLY A 14 -4.37 17.54 -11.04
C GLY A 14 -3.18 16.79 -11.69
N ALA A 15 -2.27 16.22 -10.91
CA ALA A 15 -1.13 15.47 -11.42
C ALA A 15 -1.43 13.97 -11.51
N LYS A 16 -0.93 13.34 -12.58
CA LYS A 16 -0.93 11.88 -12.79
C LYS A 16 0.36 11.25 -12.29
N TYR A 17 0.32 9.94 -12.04
CA TYR A 17 1.52 9.17 -11.69
C TYR A 17 2.44 8.98 -12.89
N LEU A 18 3.74 8.86 -12.61
CA LEU A 18 4.76 8.63 -13.64
C LEU A 18 4.55 7.30 -14.37
N ARG A 19 4.32 6.23 -13.61
CA ARG A 19 3.93 4.91 -14.10
C ARG A 19 2.70 4.46 -13.32
N PRO A 20 1.50 4.76 -13.82
CA PRO A 20 0.29 4.32 -13.15
C PRO A 20 0.11 2.80 -13.30
N ALA A 21 -0.23 2.11 -12.21
CA ALA A 21 -0.52 0.70 -12.20
C ALA A 21 -1.94 0.38 -12.72
N SER A 22 -2.23 -0.91 -12.86
CA SER A 22 -3.54 -1.43 -13.21
C SER A 22 -4.17 -2.15 -12.02
N CYS A 23 -5.45 -1.91 -11.77
CA CYS A 23 -6.27 -2.53 -10.71
C CYS A 23 -7.62 -2.94 -11.30
N MET A 24 -7.61 -4.01 -12.08
CA MET A 24 -8.75 -4.42 -12.90
C MET A 24 -9.68 -5.35 -12.16
N THR A 25 -9.16 -6.21 -11.27
CA THR A 25 -9.91 -7.20 -10.51
C THR A 25 -9.65 -7.00 -9.02
N TRP A 26 -10.59 -6.42 -8.30
CA TRP A 26 -10.40 -6.11 -6.88
C TRP A 26 -11.71 -6.04 -6.13
N GLY A 27 -11.66 -6.10 -4.80
CA GLY A 27 -12.83 -6.06 -3.93
C GLY A 27 -12.63 -5.20 -2.69
N VAL A 28 -13.73 -4.88 -2.02
CA VAL A 28 -13.73 -4.18 -0.71
C VAL A 28 -14.22 -5.13 0.36
N ILE A 29 -13.51 -5.19 1.49
CA ILE A 29 -13.87 -6.02 2.65
C ILE A 29 -14.08 -5.09 3.84
N CYS A 30 -15.24 -5.19 4.51
CA CYS A 30 -15.51 -4.44 5.73
C CYS A 30 -15.56 -5.38 6.93
N LEU A 31 -14.54 -5.31 7.77
CA LEU A 31 -14.45 -6.11 9.01
C LEU A 31 -15.08 -5.41 10.22
N ASP A 32 -15.50 -4.16 10.05
CA ASP A 32 -16.12 -3.36 11.11
C ASP A 32 -17.63 -3.28 10.92
N ARG A 33 -18.40 -3.66 11.94
CA ARG A 33 -19.88 -3.63 11.91
C ARG A 33 -20.45 -2.22 12.05
N GLY A 34 -19.64 -1.25 12.45
CA GLY A 34 -20.04 0.15 12.62
C GLY A 34 -19.96 0.98 11.34
N VAL A 35 -19.56 0.38 10.21
CA VAL A 35 -19.61 0.99 8.87
C VAL A 35 -20.68 0.27 8.07
N ASP A 36 -21.65 1.04 7.60
CA ASP A 36 -22.77 0.56 6.82
C ASP A 36 -22.38 0.30 5.36
N GLU A 37 -23.05 -0.65 4.73
CA GLU A 37 -22.75 -1.08 3.35
C GLU A 37 -22.76 0.08 2.31
N PRO A 38 -23.69 1.06 2.37
CA PRO A 38 -23.65 2.22 1.47
C PRO A 38 -22.34 3.01 1.57
N THR A 39 -21.81 3.23 2.77
CA THR A 39 -20.52 3.88 2.97
C THR A 39 -19.38 3.06 2.38
N VAL A 40 -19.41 1.73 2.53
CA VAL A 40 -18.39 0.82 1.97
C VAL A 40 -18.39 0.87 0.44
N ARG A 41 -19.57 0.79 -0.19
CA ARG A 41 -19.73 0.88 -1.65
C ARG A 41 -19.25 2.23 -2.17
N ARG A 42 -19.68 3.32 -1.52
CA ARG A 42 -19.27 4.68 -1.88
C ARG A 42 -17.76 4.87 -1.78
N LEU A 43 -17.12 4.31 -0.74
CA LEU A 43 -15.66 4.35 -0.62
C LEU A 43 -14.98 3.61 -1.78
N GLY A 44 -15.52 2.46 -2.20
CA GLY A 44 -15.07 1.74 -3.38
C GLY A 44 -15.12 2.59 -4.65
N ASP A 45 -16.27 3.23 -4.92
CA ASP A 45 -16.44 4.12 -6.09
C ASP A 45 -15.48 5.33 -6.04
N LEU A 46 -15.33 5.97 -4.88
CA LEU A 46 -14.42 7.09 -4.70
C LEU A 46 -12.95 6.70 -4.91
N LEU A 47 -12.55 5.51 -4.47
CA LEU A 47 -11.22 4.97 -4.74
C LEU A 47 -11.01 4.69 -6.22
N THR A 48 -12.00 4.10 -6.93
CA THR A 48 -11.93 3.92 -8.39
C THR A 48 -11.71 5.25 -9.09
N ASN A 49 -12.54 6.26 -8.78
CA ASN A 49 -12.42 7.58 -9.40
C ASN A 49 -11.05 8.20 -9.13
N THR A 50 -10.58 8.12 -7.88
CA THR A 50 -9.25 8.65 -7.51
C THR A 50 -8.12 7.91 -8.22
N MET A 51 -8.22 6.59 -8.40
CA MET A 51 -7.25 5.80 -9.18
C MET A 51 -7.21 6.26 -10.64
N VAL A 52 -8.37 6.42 -11.28
CA VAL A 52 -8.50 6.91 -12.66
C VAL A 52 -7.96 8.33 -12.82
N ASP A 53 -8.27 9.22 -11.88
CA ASP A 53 -7.76 10.61 -11.88
C ASP A 53 -6.22 10.66 -11.81
N LYS A 54 -5.59 9.68 -11.16
CA LYS A 54 -4.14 9.54 -11.11
C LYS A 54 -3.54 8.81 -12.32
N GLY A 55 -4.37 8.42 -13.27
CA GLY A 55 -3.99 7.76 -14.51
C GLY A 55 -3.92 6.24 -14.45
N MET A 56 -4.36 5.62 -13.34
CA MET A 56 -4.43 4.15 -13.21
C MET A 56 -5.59 3.60 -14.05
N CYS A 57 -5.40 2.39 -14.57
CA CYS A 57 -6.49 1.61 -15.14
C CYS A 57 -7.21 0.91 -13.99
N ALA A 58 -8.42 1.33 -13.64
CA ALA A 58 -9.16 0.76 -12.53
C ALA A 58 -10.63 0.55 -12.88
N ASN A 59 -11.13 -0.65 -12.59
CA ASN A 59 -12.56 -0.94 -12.64
C ASN A 59 -13.21 -0.59 -11.29
N ARG A 60 -14.54 -0.62 -11.24
CA ARG A 60 -15.25 -0.66 -9.95
C ARG A 60 -14.92 -1.96 -9.19
N PRO A 61 -14.99 -1.95 -7.84
CA PRO A 61 -14.82 -3.18 -7.08
C PRO A 61 -15.82 -4.24 -7.54
N HIS A 62 -15.34 -5.45 -7.79
CA HIS A 62 -16.16 -6.56 -8.30
C HIS A 62 -17.07 -7.12 -7.21
N HIS A 63 -16.60 -7.06 -5.96
CA HIS A 63 -17.30 -7.60 -4.82
C HIS A 63 -17.09 -6.72 -3.58
N VAL A 64 -18.13 -6.64 -2.77
CA VAL A 64 -18.10 -6.01 -1.45
C VAL A 64 -18.50 -7.07 -0.44
N GLN A 65 -17.57 -7.43 0.44
CA GLN A 65 -17.81 -8.38 1.52
C GLN A 65 -17.97 -7.62 2.84
N MET A 66 -19.13 -7.75 3.47
CA MET A 66 -19.37 -7.26 4.82
C MET A 66 -18.98 -8.31 5.86
N PHE A 67 -18.74 -7.89 7.09
CA PHE A 67 -18.31 -8.77 8.18
C PHE A 67 -19.23 -9.99 8.32
N PHE A 68 -18.63 -11.17 8.37
CA PHE A 68 -19.30 -12.46 8.52
C PHE A 68 -18.63 -13.27 9.63
N ASN A 69 -19.34 -13.53 10.73
CA ASN A 69 -18.91 -14.29 11.91
C ASN A 69 -17.61 -13.82 12.58
N ASN A 70 -16.47 -14.05 11.93
CA ASN A 70 -15.12 -13.63 12.34
C ASN A 70 -14.28 -13.20 11.13
N THR A 71 -13.11 -12.61 11.40
CA THR A 71 -12.21 -12.06 10.38
C THR A 71 -11.76 -13.08 9.35
N ASP A 72 -11.30 -14.26 9.78
CA ASP A 72 -10.75 -15.29 8.89
C ASP A 72 -11.82 -15.84 7.93
N GLN A 73 -13.03 -16.09 8.45
CA GLN A 73 -14.17 -16.49 7.63
C GLN A 73 -14.56 -15.37 6.66
N THR A 74 -14.64 -14.12 7.12
CA THR A 74 -14.96 -12.98 6.23
C THR A 74 -13.96 -12.87 5.07
N LEU A 75 -12.66 -13.01 5.34
CA LEU A 75 -11.61 -12.97 4.32
C LEU A 75 -11.73 -14.14 3.35
N THR A 76 -12.07 -15.34 3.85
CA THR A 76 -12.28 -16.53 3.03
C THR A 76 -13.49 -16.36 2.10
N GLU A 77 -14.61 -15.86 2.62
CA GLU A 77 -15.81 -15.58 1.81
C GLU A 77 -15.53 -14.53 0.74
N ALA A 78 -14.73 -13.50 1.04
CA ALA A 78 -14.39 -12.45 0.09
C ALA A 78 -13.64 -12.95 -1.17
N VAL A 79 -12.95 -14.09 -1.08
CA VAL A 79 -12.20 -14.67 -2.20
C VAL A 79 -13.10 -15.48 -3.13
N LYS A 80 -14.14 -16.15 -2.61
CA LYS A 80 -14.96 -17.11 -3.38
C LYS A 80 -15.56 -16.56 -4.68
N PRO A 81 -16.00 -15.30 -4.77
CA PRO A 81 -16.55 -14.75 -6.01
C PRO A 81 -15.52 -14.61 -7.14
N PHE A 82 -14.23 -14.62 -6.83
CA PHE A 82 -13.17 -14.38 -7.80
C PHE A 82 -12.68 -15.70 -8.43
N LYS A 83 -12.82 -15.82 -9.76
CA LYS A 83 -12.33 -16.99 -10.52
C LYS A 83 -10.81 -17.03 -10.65
N THR A 84 -10.19 -15.86 -10.66
CA THR A 84 -8.74 -15.67 -10.70
C THR A 84 -8.31 -14.84 -9.51
N LYS A 85 -7.05 -14.93 -9.13
CA LYS A 85 -6.50 -14.13 -8.03
C LYS A 85 -6.74 -12.63 -8.31
N PRO A 86 -7.42 -11.90 -7.41
CA PRO A 86 -7.60 -10.46 -7.57
C PRO A 86 -6.27 -9.72 -7.41
N ASP A 87 -6.21 -8.51 -7.97
CA ASP A 87 -5.09 -7.58 -7.85
C ASP A 87 -4.98 -7.03 -6.41
N LEU A 88 -6.13 -6.72 -5.79
CA LEU A 88 -6.20 -6.04 -4.50
C LEU A 88 -7.46 -6.39 -3.71
N PHE A 89 -7.34 -6.48 -2.39
CA PHE A 89 -8.45 -6.27 -1.46
C PHE A 89 -8.26 -4.98 -0.67
N PHE A 90 -9.24 -4.07 -0.74
CA PHE A 90 -9.27 -2.88 0.10
C PHE A 90 -10.07 -3.16 1.38
N VAL A 91 -9.43 -3.10 2.55
CA VAL A 91 -9.98 -3.62 3.80
C VAL A 91 -10.27 -2.50 4.80
N ILE A 92 -11.53 -2.30 5.16
CA ILE A 92 -11.91 -1.50 6.32
C ILE A 92 -11.72 -2.38 7.54
N ILE A 93 -10.67 -2.10 8.31
CA ILE A 93 -10.13 -3.03 9.30
C ILE A 93 -10.59 -2.72 10.71
N LYS A 94 -11.06 -3.73 11.44
CA LYS A 94 -11.37 -3.64 12.86
C LYS A 94 -10.07 -3.61 13.70
N PRO A 95 -10.00 -2.84 14.81
CA PRO A 95 -8.84 -2.86 15.70
C PRO A 95 -8.49 -4.29 16.16
N GLY A 96 -7.20 -4.65 16.10
CA GLY A 96 -6.70 -5.98 16.46
C GLY A 96 -6.58 -6.97 15.29
N ASP A 97 -7.29 -6.76 14.17
CA ASP A 97 -7.32 -7.73 13.06
C ASP A 97 -6.19 -7.55 12.02
N TYR A 98 -5.28 -6.59 12.22
CA TYR A 98 -4.20 -6.29 11.26
C TYR A 98 -3.29 -7.48 10.99
N GLY A 99 -2.91 -8.23 12.03
CA GLY A 99 -2.09 -9.43 11.88
C GLY A 99 -2.76 -10.50 11.00
N THR A 100 -4.05 -10.76 11.25
CA THR A 100 -4.85 -11.73 10.48
C THR A 100 -4.95 -11.34 9.01
N VAL A 101 -5.25 -10.07 8.71
CA VAL A 101 -5.32 -9.56 7.33
C VAL A 101 -3.98 -9.68 6.61
N LYS A 102 -2.86 -9.42 7.31
CA LYS A 102 -1.52 -9.54 6.72
C LYS A 102 -1.04 -10.97 6.57
N LEU A 103 -1.44 -11.86 7.46
CA LEU A 103 -1.23 -13.30 7.26
C LEU A 103 -2.01 -13.82 6.04
N PHE A 104 -3.24 -13.34 5.84
CA PHE A 104 -4.04 -13.62 4.65
C PHE A 104 -3.38 -13.09 3.36
N GLU A 105 -2.87 -11.84 3.35
CA GLU A 105 -2.10 -11.26 2.23
C GLU A 105 -0.98 -12.19 1.78
N THR A 106 -0.19 -12.72 2.72
CA THR A 106 0.90 -13.67 2.45
C THR A 106 0.40 -15.03 1.96
N LYS A 107 -0.59 -15.63 2.64
CA LYS A 107 -1.12 -16.97 2.30
C LYS A 107 -1.77 -16.99 0.91
N CYS A 108 -2.59 -15.99 0.61
CA CYS A 108 -3.33 -15.89 -0.66
C CYS A 108 -2.54 -15.18 -1.77
N LYS A 109 -1.35 -14.64 -1.46
CA LYS A 109 -0.48 -13.90 -2.40
C LYS A 109 -1.20 -12.76 -3.11
N VAL A 110 -2.09 -12.07 -2.39
CA VAL A 110 -2.93 -10.97 -2.87
C VAL A 110 -2.63 -9.71 -2.08
N GLN A 111 -2.51 -8.57 -2.75
CA GLN A 111 -2.24 -7.31 -2.06
C GLN A 111 -3.45 -6.88 -1.22
N THR A 112 -3.21 -6.39 0.00
CA THR A 112 -4.25 -5.73 0.79
C THR A 112 -3.86 -4.28 1.14
N ALA A 113 -4.83 -3.38 1.09
CA ALA A 113 -4.69 -2.00 1.56
C ALA A 113 -5.75 -1.73 2.63
N CYS A 114 -5.32 -1.36 3.84
CA CYS A 114 -6.21 -1.25 4.99
C CYS A 114 -6.51 0.20 5.36
N ILE A 115 -7.74 0.46 5.82
CA ILE A 115 -8.17 1.74 6.40
C ILE A 115 -8.94 1.50 7.70
N GLN A 116 -8.74 2.37 8.69
CA GLN A 116 -9.53 2.32 9.92
C GLN A 116 -10.97 2.81 9.68
N PRO A 117 -11.98 2.32 10.42
CA PRO A 117 -13.38 2.66 10.21
C PRO A 117 -13.66 4.17 10.33
N LYS A 118 -13.04 4.83 11.33
CA LYS A 118 -13.12 6.29 11.50
C LYS A 118 -12.59 7.06 10.30
N ASN A 119 -11.58 6.53 9.62
CA ASN A 119 -10.97 7.14 8.45
C ASN A 119 -11.78 6.83 7.19
N ALA A 120 -12.39 5.64 7.08
CA ALA A 120 -13.31 5.31 5.99
C ALA A 120 -14.51 6.28 5.95
N LYS A 121 -15.10 6.58 7.12
CA LYS A 121 -16.17 7.59 7.25
C LYS A 121 -15.70 9.00 6.86
N LYS A 122 -14.47 9.39 7.24
CA LYS A 122 -13.90 10.69 6.85
C LYS A 122 -13.56 10.78 5.36
N ALA A 123 -13.06 9.69 4.77
CA ALA A 123 -12.69 9.62 3.35
C ALA A 123 -13.89 9.78 2.42
N THR A 124 -15.09 9.47 2.91
CA THR A 124 -16.35 9.69 2.17
C THR A 124 -16.95 11.08 2.43
N GLY A 125 -16.44 11.87 3.39
CA GLY A 125 -16.92 13.24 3.63
C GLY A 125 -16.27 14.30 2.74
N ASP A 126 -16.64 15.57 2.94
CA ASP A 126 -16.25 16.74 2.11
C ASP A 126 -14.73 17.03 2.06
N ARG A 127 -13.95 16.42 2.95
CA ARG A 127 -12.48 16.58 3.02
C ARG A 127 -11.73 15.27 2.75
N GLY A 128 -12.42 14.32 2.11
CA GLY A 128 -11.91 12.97 1.84
C GLY A 128 -10.80 12.91 0.79
N ASP A 129 -10.76 13.86 -0.14
CA ASP A 129 -9.89 13.81 -1.34
C ASP A 129 -8.41 13.61 -1.03
N GLN A 130 -7.89 14.30 -0.01
CA GLN A 130 -6.48 14.15 0.38
C GLN A 130 -6.20 12.76 0.95
N MET A 131 -7.13 12.21 1.72
CA MET A 131 -7.00 10.86 2.28
C MET A 131 -7.07 9.82 1.17
N LEU A 132 -8.03 9.95 0.25
CA LEU A 132 -8.16 9.08 -0.93
C LEU A 132 -6.89 9.12 -1.79
N GLY A 133 -6.35 10.31 -2.06
CA GLY A 133 -5.09 10.48 -2.78
C GLY A 133 -3.93 9.74 -2.10
N ASN A 134 -3.81 9.85 -0.78
CA ASN A 134 -2.77 9.14 -0.01
C ASN A 134 -2.96 7.61 0.02
N LEU A 135 -4.21 7.13 0.02
CA LEU A 135 -4.50 5.70 -0.10
C LEU A 135 -4.11 5.18 -1.49
N VAL A 136 -4.49 5.91 -2.53
CA VAL A 136 -4.19 5.55 -3.93
C VAL A 136 -2.70 5.61 -4.21
N LEU A 137 -1.93 6.49 -3.54
CA LEU A 137 -0.47 6.46 -3.60
C LEU A 137 0.10 5.11 -3.15
N LYS A 138 -0.43 4.55 -2.05
CA LYS A 138 -0.01 3.25 -1.52
C LYS A 138 -0.49 2.10 -2.40
N ILE A 139 -1.71 2.18 -2.94
CA ILE A 139 -2.25 1.17 -3.85
C ILE A 139 -1.41 1.10 -5.13
N ASN A 140 -1.08 2.25 -5.72
CA ASN A 140 -0.25 2.31 -6.92
C ASN A 140 1.10 1.62 -6.70
N ALA A 141 1.79 1.91 -5.58
CA ALA A 141 3.05 1.27 -5.24
C ALA A 141 2.92 -0.25 -5.02
N LYS A 142 1.87 -0.71 -4.34
CA LYS A 142 1.58 -2.14 -4.11
C LYS A 142 1.32 -2.92 -5.40
N LEU A 143 0.79 -2.24 -6.42
CA LEU A 143 0.54 -2.79 -7.75
C LEU A 143 1.68 -2.48 -8.73
N SER A 144 2.89 -2.27 -8.20
CA SER A 144 4.13 -2.06 -8.97
C SER A 144 4.18 -0.78 -9.82
N GLY A 145 3.30 0.19 -9.53
CA GLY A 145 3.33 1.52 -10.14
C GLY A 145 4.38 2.44 -9.51
N THR A 146 4.74 3.50 -10.23
CA THR A 146 5.65 4.57 -9.77
C THR A 146 4.91 5.89 -9.73
N SER A 147 4.73 6.46 -8.55
CA SER A 147 3.96 7.70 -8.38
C SER A 147 4.73 8.93 -8.87
N HIS A 148 6.00 9.07 -8.46
CA HIS A 148 6.90 10.17 -8.84
C HIS A 148 8.36 9.73 -8.70
N VAL A 149 9.29 10.49 -9.28
CA VAL A 149 10.75 10.26 -9.20
C VAL A 149 11.46 11.59 -8.96
N VAL A 150 12.67 11.52 -8.40
CA VAL A 150 13.54 12.69 -8.24
C VAL A 150 14.27 12.98 -9.55
N GLY A 151 14.23 14.22 -10.01
CA GLY A 151 15.00 14.70 -11.15
C GLY A 151 14.53 16.05 -11.67
N SER A 152 15.32 16.65 -12.55
CA SER A 152 14.95 17.85 -13.29
C SER A 152 14.54 17.45 -14.71
N LYS A 153 13.43 17.98 -15.23
CA LYS A 153 12.99 17.64 -16.60
C LYS A 153 13.66 18.56 -17.60
N GLY A 154 14.42 18.00 -18.54
CA GLY A 154 14.86 18.67 -19.76
C GLY A 154 14.02 18.18 -20.94
N GLY A 155 13.04 18.96 -21.38
CA GLY A 155 12.14 18.57 -22.48
C GLY A 155 11.27 17.35 -22.13
N ALA A 156 11.43 16.24 -22.85
CA ALA A 156 10.71 14.98 -22.59
C ALA A 156 11.44 14.04 -21.61
N SER A 157 12.68 14.34 -21.21
CA SER A 157 13.52 13.46 -20.39
C SER A 157 13.65 13.97 -18.95
N VAL A 158 13.78 13.05 -18.00
CA VAL A 158 14.09 13.35 -16.60
C VAL A 158 15.59 13.16 -16.38
N THR A 159 16.30 14.26 -16.15
CA THR A 159 17.71 14.27 -15.76
C THR A 159 17.81 14.00 -14.25
N ARG A 160 18.41 12.86 -13.88
CA ARG A 160 18.58 12.45 -12.48
C ARG A 160 19.89 13.00 -11.89
N PRO A 161 19.98 13.12 -10.55
CA PRO A 161 21.25 13.38 -9.88
C PRO A 161 22.30 12.35 -10.29
N TRP A 162 23.55 12.80 -10.53
CA TRP A 162 24.63 11.92 -10.99
C TRP A 162 24.91 10.75 -10.05
N VAL A 163 24.72 10.94 -8.74
CA VAL A 163 24.87 9.91 -7.71
C VAL A 163 23.86 8.77 -7.86
N LEU A 164 22.69 9.05 -8.46
CA LEU A 164 21.61 8.09 -8.76
C LEU A 164 21.69 7.58 -10.22
N GLY A 165 22.92 7.48 -10.75
CA GLY A 165 23.19 6.98 -12.09
C GLY A 165 22.72 5.54 -12.32
N ASN A 166 22.76 5.07 -13.57
CA ASN A 166 22.22 3.77 -14.01
C ASN A 166 22.97 2.54 -13.46
N ARG A 167 23.96 2.70 -12.58
CA ARG A 167 24.74 1.62 -11.95
C ARG A 167 24.73 1.70 -10.42
N THR A 168 23.90 2.57 -9.84
CA THR A 168 23.81 2.73 -8.39
C THR A 168 22.60 1.96 -7.85
N MET A 169 22.85 1.06 -6.89
CA MET A 169 21.83 0.45 -6.06
C MET A 169 21.81 1.15 -4.70
N LEU A 170 20.62 1.54 -4.23
CA LEU A 170 20.43 2.03 -2.87
C LEU A 170 19.99 0.88 -1.98
N LEU A 171 20.72 0.68 -0.88
CA LEU A 171 20.39 -0.29 0.15
C LEU A 171 19.95 0.43 1.42
N GLY A 172 18.90 -0.06 2.06
CA GLY A 172 18.47 0.35 3.39
C GLY A 172 18.42 -0.87 4.30
N ILE A 173 18.94 -0.75 5.50
CA ILE A 173 19.00 -1.84 6.48
C ILE A 173 18.48 -1.30 7.81
N ASP A 174 17.61 -2.07 8.45
CA ASP A 174 17.06 -1.76 9.77
C ASP A 174 16.94 -3.03 10.61
N VAL A 175 17.19 -2.90 11.91
CA VAL A 175 16.99 -3.96 12.91
C VAL A 175 16.00 -3.45 13.94
N THR A 176 14.88 -4.16 14.06
CA THR A 176 13.89 -3.89 15.10
C THR A 176 14.05 -4.89 16.24
N HIS A 177 14.32 -4.40 17.44
CA HIS A 177 14.36 -5.21 18.65
C HIS A 177 12.96 -5.38 19.27
N PRO A 178 12.70 -6.53 19.91
CA PRO A 178 11.50 -6.76 20.71
C PRO A 178 11.38 -5.73 21.84
N THR A 179 10.17 -5.21 22.06
CA THR A 179 9.86 -4.38 23.23
C THR A 179 9.54 -5.27 24.43
N GLY A 180 9.90 -4.88 25.66
CA GLY A 180 9.89 -5.73 26.87
C GLY A 180 8.59 -6.47 27.27
N MET A 181 7.49 -6.33 26.53
CA MET A 181 6.27 -7.13 26.65
C MET A 181 6.29 -8.45 25.85
N SER A 182 7.27 -8.65 24.97
CA SER A 182 7.36 -9.80 24.07
C SER A 182 8.50 -10.76 24.46
N GLY A 183 8.50 -11.25 25.71
CA GLY A 183 9.52 -12.17 26.21
C GLY A 183 9.73 -13.38 25.28
N GLY A 184 10.98 -13.68 24.94
CA GLY A 184 11.34 -14.78 24.03
C GLY A 184 11.26 -14.45 22.53
N SER A 185 10.94 -13.20 22.15
CA SER A 185 10.95 -12.77 20.75
C SER A 185 12.37 -12.39 20.31
N THR A 186 12.75 -12.75 19.10
CA THR A 186 14.06 -12.37 18.54
C THR A 186 14.02 -10.97 17.92
N SER A 187 15.19 -10.40 17.65
CA SER A 187 15.29 -9.26 16.72
C SER A 187 14.69 -9.62 15.35
N VAL A 188 14.29 -8.61 14.58
CA VAL A 188 13.92 -8.76 13.16
C VAL A 188 14.78 -7.81 12.34
N ALA A 189 15.56 -8.37 11.42
CA ALA A 189 16.38 -7.62 10.49
C ALA A 189 15.68 -7.51 9.14
N SER A 190 15.70 -6.33 8.53
CA SER A 190 15.16 -6.09 7.21
C SER A 190 16.18 -5.37 6.33
N ILE A 191 16.28 -5.81 5.08
CA ILE A 191 17.12 -5.21 4.05
C ILE A 191 16.22 -4.90 2.85
N VAL A 192 16.32 -3.69 2.32
CA VAL A 192 15.69 -3.28 1.07
C VAL A 192 16.74 -2.83 0.07
N GLY A 193 16.51 -3.13 -1.21
CA GLY A 193 17.40 -2.71 -2.29
C GLY A 193 16.62 -2.20 -3.49
N SER A 194 17.05 -1.08 -4.07
CA SER A 194 16.43 -0.53 -5.28
C SER A 194 16.65 -1.48 -6.47
N VAL A 195 15.58 -1.82 -7.19
CA VAL A 195 15.62 -2.77 -8.32
C VAL A 195 15.29 -2.14 -9.67
N ASP A 196 15.06 -0.83 -9.69
CA ASP A 196 14.80 -0.08 -10.91
C ASP A 196 15.81 1.06 -11.07
N ASN A 197 15.93 1.57 -12.30
CA ASN A 197 16.87 2.65 -12.59
C ASN A 197 16.49 3.96 -11.90
N CYS A 198 15.24 4.15 -11.44
CA CYS A 198 14.78 5.38 -10.82
C CYS A 198 14.74 5.32 -9.29
N GLN A 199 15.28 4.26 -8.68
CA GLN A 199 15.33 4.05 -7.23
C GLN A 199 13.96 4.26 -6.55
N SER A 200 12.90 3.82 -7.23
CA SER A 200 11.50 3.99 -6.83
C SER A 200 10.83 2.67 -6.45
N VAL A 201 11.40 1.55 -6.89
CA VAL A 201 10.94 0.20 -6.56
C VAL A 201 12.03 -0.48 -5.76
N TYR A 202 11.65 -1.04 -4.61
CA TYR A 202 12.56 -1.74 -3.71
C TYR A 202 12.10 -3.18 -3.51
N ALA A 203 13.02 -4.13 -3.67
CA ALA A 203 12.84 -5.48 -3.17
C ALA A 203 13.23 -5.53 -1.70
N SER A 204 12.62 -6.43 -0.93
CA SER A 204 12.87 -6.59 0.50
C SER A 204 13.24 -8.02 0.86
N HIS A 205 14.15 -8.19 1.80
CA HIS A 205 14.44 -9.44 2.48
C HIS A 205 14.34 -9.24 3.99
N ILE A 206 13.70 -10.18 4.68
CA ILE A 206 13.51 -10.15 6.13
C ILE A 206 14.03 -11.45 6.70
N PHE A 207 14.76 -11.37 7.81
CA PHE A 207 15.19 -12.55 8.56
C PHE A 207 15.21 -12.26 10.07
N CYS A 208 15.07 -13.32 10.86
CA CYS A 208 15.05 -13.23 12.32
C CYS A 208 16.38 -13.80 12.87
N PRO A 209 17.29 -12.95 13.38
CA PRO A 209 18.50 -13.41 14.06
C PRO A 209 18.16 -14.27 15.28
N GLN A 210 19.10 -15.08 15.76
CA GLN A 210 18.85 -16.02 16.86
C GLN A 210 18.73 -15.35 18.23
N ARG A 211 19.23 -14.13 18.40
CA ARG A 211 19.26 -13.43 19.70
C ARG A 211 18.23 -12.31 19.77
N GLU A 212 17.80 -11.98 20.99
CA GLU A 212 16.80 -10.94 21.25
C GLU A 212 17.30 -9.54 20.88
N THR A 213 18.58 -9.24 21.10
CA THR A 213 19.22 -7.93 20.82
C THR A 213 20.46 -8.06 19.95
N GLN A 214 20.27 -8.52 18.70
CA GLN A 214 21.36 -8.64 17.74
C GLN A 214 21.28 -7.54 16.68
N GLU A 215 22.15 -6.54 16.81
CA GLU A 215 22.26 -5.43 15.86
C GLU A 215 23.09 -5.80 14.62
N ILE A 216 24.15 -6.60 14.82
CA ILE A 216 25.06 -6.98 13.73
C ILE A 216 24.48 -8.17 12.98
N LEU A 217 24.28 -7.97 11.68
CA LEU A 217 23.83 -8.98 10.74
C LEU A 217 25.03 -9.81 10.27
N ASN A 218 25.21 -10.99 10.84
CA ASN A 218 26.26 -11.92 10.43
C ASN A 218 25.74 -12.79 9.27
N ALA A 219 26.54 -12.88 8.21
CA ALA A 219 26.29 -13.74 7.05
C ALA A 219 26.65 -15.20 7.34
#